data_AF-A0A432QQQ2-F1
#
_entry.id   AF-A0A432QQQ2-F1
#
_cell.length_a   1.000
_cell.length_b   1.000
_cell.length_c   1.000
_cell.angle_alpha   90.00
_cell.angle_beta   90.00
_cell.angle_gamma   90.00
#
_symmetry.space_group_name_H-M   'P 1'
#
loop_
_entity.id
_entity.type
_entity.pdbx_description
1 polymer ?
#
loop_
_entity_poly.entity_id
_entity_poly.type
_entity_poly.pdbx_seq_one_letter_code
_entity_poly.pdbx_strand_id
1 'polypeptide(L)'
;MRENFLLFVAAVTALILPLFIVKKQLSVEKIFPKKPEAKREIKVKREEIINFIFYIENPDIKEIVSVNCNKVVPIVYSHVMSLKRLPVKKRKKKFIDVLLPEILIANEKVLKEREFLLRVLRKQEISEEEKTELRRLKKKYRTNDFKELLRRINTVPVSLILAQGAIESGWGTSRFFI
;
A
#
# COMPACT_ATOMS: atom_id res chain seq x y z
N MET A 1 -33.58 30.39 44.10
CA MET A 1 -33.98 29.25 43.22
C MET A 1 -33.50 29.46 41.77
N ARG A 2 -32.22 29.80 41.52
CA ARG A 2 -31.70 29.97 40.14
C ARG A 2 -30.28 29.42 39.91
N GLU A 3 -29.70 28.71 40.89
CA GLU A 3 -28.35 28.13 40.72
C GLU A 3 -28.38 26.65 40.35
N ASN A 4 -29.49 25.93 40.63
CA ASN A 4 -29.60 24.51 40.28
C ASN A 4 -30.11 24.24 38.85
N PHE A 5 -30.51 25.28 38.10
CA PHE A 5 -31.05 25.11 36.74
C PHE A 5 -29.93 25.09 35.67
N LEU A 6 -28.85 25.84 35.88
CA LEU A 6 -27.69 25.88 34.97
C LEU A 6 -26.88 24.59 34.99
N LEU A 7 -26.80 23.91 36.14
CA LEU A 7 -26.15 22.59 36.26
C LEU A 7 -26.91 21.49 35.51
N PHE A 8 -28.24 21.62 35.36
CA PHE A 8 -29.05 20.62 34.68
C PHE A 8 -28.97 20.72 33.15
N VAL A 9 -28.86 21.93 32.59
CA VAL A 9 -28.71 22.13 31.13
C VAL A 9 -27.33 21.68 30.65
N ALA A 10 -26.26 21.90 31.43
CA ALA A 10 -24.92 21.41 31.09
C ALA A 10 -24.85 19.86 31.07
N ALA A 11 -25.48 19.19 32.03
CA ALA A 11 -25.51 17.73 32.09
C ALA A 11 -26.24 17.07 30.91
N VAL A 12 -27.31 17.69 30.40
CA VAL A 12 -28.08 17.16 29.25
C VAL A 12 -27.32 17.36 27.93
N THR A 13 -26.54 18.44 27.78
CA THR A 13 -25.70 18.62 26.58
C THR A 13 -24.48 17.69 26.53
N ALA A 14 -23.93 17.31 27.69
CA ALA A 14 -22.79 16.39 27.77
C ALA A 14 -23.17 14.92 27.49
N LEU A 15 -24.43 14.53 27.68
CA LEU A 15 -24.87 13.15 27.48
C LEU A 15 -25.24 12.81 26.02
N ILE A 16 -25.49 13.81 25.17
CA ILE A 16 -25.91 13.61 23.78
C ILE A 16 -24.71 13.57 22.82
N LEU A 17 -23.56 14.12 23.20
CA LEU A 17 -22.37 14.14 22.35
C LEU A 17 -21.55 12.83 22.21
N PRO A 18 -21.61 11.81 23.10
CA PRO A 18 -20.80 10.60 22.90
C PRO A 18 -21.44 9.61 21.92
N LEU A 19 -22.76 9.65 21.71
CA LEU A 19 -23.47 8.71 20.83
C LEU A 19 -23.23 8.97 19.33
N PHE A 20 -22.88 10.21 18.96
CA PHE A 20 -22.63 10.56 17.56
C PHE A 20 -21.21 10.22 17.08
N ILE A 21 -20.27 10.04 18.02
CA ILE A 21 -18.86 9.76 17.70
C ILE A 21 -18.63 8.24 17.53
N VAL A 22 -19.42 7.39 18.19
CA VAL A 22 -19.27 5.91 18.14
C VAL A 22 -19.75 5.31 16.80
N LYS A 23 -20.63 5.98 16.03
CA LYS A 23 -21.19 5.41 14.80
C LYS A 23 -20.23 5.42 13.59
N LYS A 24 -19.04 6.04 13.69
CA LYS A 24 -18.05 6.09 12.59
C LYS A 24 -16.99 4.96 12.64
N GLN A 25 -17.03 4.10 13.65
CA GLN A 25 -16.17 2.90 13.71
C GLN A 25 -16.79 1.69 12.98
N LEU A 26 -18.08 1.74 12.67
CA LEU A 26 -18.86 0.62 12.16
C LEU A 26 -18.81 0.49 10.62
N SER A 27 -17.63 0.32 10.02
CA SER A 27 -17.50 -0.02 8.58
C SER A 27 -16.20 -0.69 8.18
N VAL A 28 -15.15 -0.67 9.01
CA VAL A 28 -13.84 -1.23 8.61
C VAL A 28 -13.88 -2.75 8.69
N GLU A 29 -14.28 -3.36 9.81
CA GLU A 29 -14.32 -4.83 9.97
C GLU A 29 -15.26 -5.58 9.01
N LYS A 30 -16.33 -4.94 8.52
CA LYS A 30 -17.25 -5.59 7.56
C LYS A 30 -16.68 -5.73 6.14
N ILE A 31 -15.57 -5.05 5.83
CA ILE A 31 -14.96 -4.99 4.50
C ILE A 31 -13.79 -5.98 4.35
N PHE A 32 -13.24 -6.50 5.46
CA PHE A 32 -12.02 -7.34 5.41
C PHE A 32 -12.29 -8.80 5.80
N PRO A 33 -11.79 -9.78 5.04
CA PRO A 33 -11.78 -11.17 5.49
C PRO A 33 -10.89 -11.32 6.74
N LYS A 34 -11.30 -12.21 7.65
CA LYS A 34 -10.48 -12.55 8.84
C LYS A 34 -9.16 -13.17 8.39
N LYS A 35 -8.08 -12.77 9.08
CA LYS A 35 -6.71 -13.30 8.95
C LYS A 35 -6.73 -14.84 8.81
N PRO A 36 -6.08 -15.45 7.79
CA PRO A 36 -5.87 -16.88 7.80
C PRO A 36 -4.90 -17.23 8.95
N GLU A 37 -5.34 -18.13 9.83
CA GLU A 37 -4.49 -18.70 10.88
C GLU A 37 -3.46 -19.65 10.25
N ALA A 38 -2.34 -19.11 9.77
CA ALA A 38 -1.20 -19.90 9.33
C ALA A 38 -0.09 -19.86 10.39
N LYS A 39 -0.02 -20.92 11.20
CA LYS A 39 1.17 -21.25 12.00
C LYS A 39 2.29 -21.67 11.06
N ARG A 40 3.34 -20.85 10.96
CA ARG A 40 4.73 -21.22 10.64
C ARG A 40 5.59 -19.98 10.91
N GLU A 41 6.52 -20.08 11.84
CA GLU A 41 7.50 -19.02 12.11
C GLU A 41 8.41 -18.84 10.90
N ILE A 42 8.04 -17.95 9.99
CA ILE A 42 8.94 -17.45 8.97
C ILE A 42 9.71 -16.31 9.63
N LYS A 43 11.03 -16.52 9.80
CA LYS A 43 11.96 -15.54 10.38
C LYS A 43 12.14 -14.38 9.39
N VAL A 44 11.16 -13.47 9.30
CA VAL A 44 11.18 -12.30 8.43
C VAL A 44 12.12 -11.25 9.04
N LYS A 45 13.23 -10.97 8.35
CA LYS A 45 14.17 -9.90 8.70
C LYS A 45 13.51 -8.55 8.42
N ARG A 46 13.52 -7.70 9.45
CA ARG A 46 12.86 -6.40 9.62
C ARG A 46 13.03 -5.43 8.43
N GLU A 47 11.92 -5.06 7.80
CA GLU A 47 11.74 -3.84 6.99
C GLU A 47 10.45 -3.17 7.47
N GLU A 48 10.57 -2.28 8.46
CA GLU A 48 9.42 -1.62 9.09
C GLU A 48 8.92 -0.43 8.25
N ILE A 49 7.61 -0.15 8.38
CA ILE A 49 6.85 1.02 7.93
C ILE A 49 6.31 1.05 6.48
N ILE A 50 5.81 -0.06 5.94
CA ILE A 50 4.43 -0.01 5.44
C ILE A 50 3.66 -0.81 6.48
N ASN A 51 3.22 -0.13 7.55
CA ASN A 51 2.83 -0.80 8.79
C ASN A 51 1.67 -1.80 8.63
N PHE A 52 0.99 -1.84 7.48
CA PHE A 52 0.14 -2.95 7.06
C PHE A 52 0.13 -3.03 5.53
N ILE A 53 0.84 -3.97 4.91
CA ILE A 53 0.52 -4.43 3.55
C ILE A 53 -0.41 -5.63 3.72
N PHE A 54 -1.58 -5.58 3.08
CA PHE A 54 -2.48 -6.72 3.04
C PHE A 54 -2.09 -7.64 1.88
N TYR A 55 -2.14 -8.94 2.13
CA TYR A 55 -1.91 -9.96 1.12
C TYR A 55 -3.19 -10.76 0.97
N ILE A 56 -3.69 -10.85 -0.26
CA ILE A 56 -4.91 -11.60 -0.59
C ILE A 56 -4.56 -12.58 -1.70
N GLU A 57 -4.67 -13.87 -1.38
CA GLU A 57 -4.39 -14.95 -2.32
C GLU A 57 -5.66 -15.41 -3.03
N ASN A 58 -5.57 -15.61 -4.34
CA ASN A 58 -6.65 -16.11 -5.20
C ASN A 58 -8.00 -15.35 -4.99
N PRO A 59 -8.02 -14.01 -5.05
CA PRO A 59 -9.24 -13.25 -4.79
C PRO A 59 -10.33 -13.52 -5.84
N ASP A 60 -11.59 -13.57 -5.42
CA ASP A 60 -12.71 -13.33 -6.33
C ASP A 60 -12.68 -11.85 -6.78
N ILE A 61 -13.18 -11.58 -7.98
CA ILE A 61 -13.32 -10.24 -8.54
C ILE A 61 -14.08 -9.29 -7.59
N LYS A 62 -15.00 -9.82 -6.78
CA LYS A 62 -15.76 -9.07 -5.78
C LYS A 62 -14.92 -8.63 -4.58
N GLU A 63 -13.88 -9.38 -4.24
CA GLU A 63 -12.97 -9.11 -3.11
C GLU A 63 -11.89 -8.08 -3.46
N ILE A 64 -11.70 -7.79 -4.75
CA ILE A 64 -10.83 -6.71 -5.21
C ILE A 64 -11.41 -5.37 -4.76
N VAL A 65 -10.69 -4.67 -3.90
CA VAL A 65 -11.08 -3.39 -3.31
C VAL A 65 -11.00 -2.31 -4.38
N SER A 66 -12.12 -1.64 -4.64
CA SER A 66 -12.11 -0.57 -5.64
C SER A 66 -11.34 0.65 -5.14
N VAL A 67 -10.40 1.11 -5.96
CA VAL A 67 -9.63 2.32 -5.68
C VAL A 67 -10.50 3.55 -5.95
N ASN A 68 -10.44 4.49 -5.00
CA ASN A 68 -11.01 5.83 -5.12
C ASN A 68 -9.89 6.87 -5.25
N CYS A 69 -10.24 8.08 -5.68
CA CYS A 69 -9.26 9.12 -6.02
C CYS A 69 -8.50 9.70 -4.80
N ASN A 70 -8.96 9.43 -3.58
CA ASN A 70 -8.43 10.08 -2.38
C ASN A 70 -7.50 9.19 -1.57
N LYS A 71 -7.73 7.87 -1.53
CA LYS A 71 -6.94 6.93 -0.73
C LYS A 71 -6.86 5.55 -1.40
N VAL A 72 -5.64 5.01 -1.45
CA VAL A 72 -5.35 3.65 -1.92
C VAL A 72 -4.90 2.81 -0.74
N VAL A 73 -5.55 1.66 -0.53
CA VAL A 73 -5.14 0.71 0.51
C VAL A 73 -3.94 -0.09 -0.01
N PRO A 74 -2.85 -0.25 0.76
CA PRO A 74 -1.70 -1.06 0.35
C PRO A 74 -2.03 -2.55 0.40
N ILE A 75 -2.56 -3.08 -0.71
CA ILE A 75 -2.92 -4.48 -0.90
C ILE A 75 -2.07 -5.07 -2.03
N VAL A 76 -1.65 -6.31 -1.87
CA VAL A 76 -1.03 -7.15 -2.89
C VAL A 76 -1.94 -8.34 -3.15
N TYR A 77 -2.28 -8.56 -4.41
CA TYR A 77 -3.07 -9.71 -4.82
C TYR A 77 -2.15 -10.75 -5.46
N SER A 78 -2.41 -12.04 -5.23
CA SER A 78 -1.74 -13.11 -5.98
C SER A 78 -2.76 -13.97 -6.69
N HIS A 79 -2.41 -14.42 -7.90
CA HIS A 79 -3.22 -15.36 -8.69
C HIS A 79 -4.63 -14.83 -8.99
N VAL A 80 -4.73 -13.57 -9.39
CA VAL A 80 -5.96 -12.94 -9.86
C VAL A 80 -6.43 -13.64 -11.13
N MET A 81 -7.69 -14.10 -11.11
CA MET A 81 -8.28 -14.69 -12.31
C MET A 81 -8.34 -13.67 -13.47
N SER A 82 -8.19 -14.16 -14.70
CA SER A 82 -8.31 -13.35 -15.91
C SER A 82 -9.61 -12.51 -15.90
N LEU A 83 -9.47 -11.20 -16.12
CA LEU A 83 -10.58 -10.25 -16.15
C LEU A 83 -11.37 -10.30 -17.48
N LYS A 84 -11.07 -11.25 -18.36
CA LYS A 84 -11.66 -11.38 -19.71
C LYS A 84 -13.18 -11.42 -19.74
N ARG A 85 -13.80 -12.03 -18.72
CA ARG A 85 -15.26 -12.18 -18.63
C ARG A 85 -16.00 -10.89 -18.21
N LEU A 86 -15.27 -9.84 -17.82
CA LEU A 86 -15.88 -8.57 -17.41
C LEU A 86 -16.17 -7.66 -18.62
N PRO A 87 -17.29 -6.90 -18.59
CA PRO A 87 -17.53 -5.83 -19.57
C PRO A 87 -16.39 -4.82 -19.58
N VAL A 88 -16.07 -4.27 -20.76
CA VAL A 88 -14.88 -3.42 -20.98
C VAL A 88 -14.70 -2.34 -19.91
N LYS A 89 -15.75 -1.59 -19.56
CA LYS A 89 -15.69 -0.54 -18.54
C LYS A 89 -15.31 -1.09 -17.15
N LYS A 90 -15.93 -2.19 -16.73
CA LYS A 90 -15.65 -2.84 -15.44
C LYS A 90 -14.25 -3.47 -15.42
N ARG A 91 -13.83 -4.07 -16.53
CA ARG A 91 -12.51 -4.66 -16.70
C ARG A 91 -11.41 -3.63 -16.52
N LYS A 92 -11.48 -2.49 -17.22
CA LYS A 92 -10.49 -1.41 -17.09
C LYS A 92 -10.42 -0.87 -15.66
N LYS A 93 -11.57 -0.72 -14.99
CA LYS A 93 -11.60 -0.32 -13.58
C LYS A 93 -10.94 -1.35 -12.68
N LYS A 94 -11.30 -2.63 -12.80
CA LYS A 94 -10.73 -3.70 -11.95
C LYS A 94 -9.24 -3.89 -12.20
N PHE A 95 -8.79 -3.74 -13.43
CA PHE A 95 -7.37 -3.71 -13.76
C PHE A 95 -6.61 -2.65 -12.95
N ILE A 96 -7.13 -1.41 -12.90
CA ILE A 96 -6.55 -0.34 -12.08
C ILE A 96 -6.67 -0.67 -10.58
N ASP A 97 -7.82 -1.17 -10.14
CA ASP A 97 -8.06 -1.51 -8.74
C ASP A 97 -7.05 -2.54 -8.19
N VAL A 98 -6.61 -3.49 -9.04
CA VAL A 98 -5.56 -4.47 -8.71
C VAL A 98 -4.16 -3.86 -8.78
N LEU A 99 -3.84 -3.19 -9.89
CA LEU A 99 -2.45 -2.86 -10.22
C LEU A 99 -1.95 -1.60 -9.50
N LEU A 100 -2.84 -0.62 -9.26
CA LEU A 100 -2.44 0.66 -8.66
C LEU A 100 -1.87 0.52 -7.24
N PRO A 101 -2.48 -0.23 -6.30
CA PRO A 101 -1.88 -0.49 -5.00
C PRO A 101 -0.45 -1.04 -5.08
N GLU A 102 -0.21 -2.02 -5.95
CA GLU A 102 1.09 -2.66 -6.10
C GLU A 102 2.15 -1.72 -6.67
N ILE A 103 1.77 -0.90 -7.67
CA ILE A 103 2.64 0.14 -8.21
C ILE A 103 3.07 1.11 -7.10
N LEU A 104 2.13 1.56 -6.27
CA LEU A 104 2.43 2.51 -5.20
C LEU A 104 3.35 1.90 -4.14
N ILE A 105 3.11 0.63 -3.76
CA ILE A 105 3.98 -0.11 -2.85
C ILE A 105 5.40 -0.23 -3.42
N ALA A 106 5.54 -0.56 -4.70
CA ALA A 106 6.83 -0.68 -5.37
C ALA A 106 7.57 0.66 -5.43
N ASN A 107 6.87 1.73 -5.83
CA ASN A 107 7.44 3.08 -5.87
C ASN A 107 7.87 3.56 -4.48
N GLU A 108 7.08 3.31 -3.45
CA GLU A 108 7.41 3.65 -2.06
C GLU A 108 8.70 2.95 -1.60
N LYS A 109 8.87 1.66 -1.94
CA LYS A 109 10.12 0.93 -1.65
C LYS A 109 11.32 1.58 -2.32
N VAL A 110 11.18 2.00 -3.59
CA VAL A 110 12.26 2.67 -4.33
C VAL A 110 12.58 4.05 -3.74
N LEU A 111 11.58 4.82 -3.31
CA LEU A 111 11.79 6.11 -2.64
C LEU A 111 12.59 5.94 -1.35
N LYS A 112 12.27 4.95 -0.53
CA LYS A 112 13.02 4.67 0.70
C LYS A 112 14.47 4.27 0.44
N GLU A 113 14.71 3.46 -0.59
CA GLU A 113 16.08 3.13 -1.02
C GLU A 113 16.83 4.39 -1.47
N ARG A 114 16.15 5.33 -2.14
CA ARG A 114 16.72 6.60 -2.56
C ARG A 114 17.04 7.50 -1.37
N GLU A 115 16.14 7.61 -0.41
CA GLU A 115 16.32 8.37 0.83
C GLU A 115 17.47 7.82 1.66
N PHE A 116 17.55 6.49 1.79
CA PHE A 116 18.69 5.81 2.39
C PHE A 116 20.00 6.23 1.73
N LEU A 117 20.08 6.15 0.39
CA LEU A 117 21.29 6.49 -0.35
C LEU A 117 21.69 7.95 -0.14
N LEU A 118 20.74 8.88 -0.25
CA LEU A 118 20.97 10.32 -0.03
C LEU A 118 21.41 10.63 1.40
N ARG A 119 20.89 9.91 2.39
CA ARG A 119 21.34 10.04 3.78
C ARG A 119 22.78 9.56 3.93
N VAL A 120 23.11 8.38 3.42
CA VAL A 120 24.46 7.78 3.49
C VAL A 120 25.49 8.67 2.81
N LEU A 121 25.19 9.22 1.64
CA LEU A 121 26.10 10.10 0.88
C LEU A 121 26.46 11.41 1.59
N ARG A 122 25.69 11.82 2.60
CA ARG A 122 25.95 13.05 3.39
C ARG A 122 26.76 12.80 4.65
N LYS A 123 27.01 11.53 5.01
CA LYS A 123 27.76 11.16 6.21
C LYS A 123 29.26 11.15 5.93
N GLN A 124 30.04 11.53 6.94
CA GLN A 124 31.50 11.35 6.93
C GLN A 124 31.88 9.89 7.22
N GLU A 125 31.17 9.27 8.17
CA GLU A 125 31.35 7.87 8.55
C GLU A 125 30.03 7.10 8.42
N ILE A 126 30.11 5.86 7.94
CA ILE A 126 28.95 5.00 7.67
C ILE A 126 29.07 3.71 8.48
N SER A 127 27.95 3.24 9.04
CA SER A 127 27.94 2.01 9.86
C SER A 127 28.13 0.74 9.02
N GLU A 128 28.44 -0.39 9.66
CA GLU A 128 28.56 -1.68 8.95
C GLU A 128 27.22 -2.15 8.35
N GLU A 129 26.09 -1.82 8.99
CA GLU A 129 24.76 -2.05 8.45
C GLU A 129 24.54 -1.21 7.18
N GLU A 130 24.92 0.07 7.22
CA GLU A 130 24.81 0.96 6.05
C GLU A 130 25.72 0.51 4.90
N LYS A 131 26.94 0.04 5.20
CA LYS A 131 27.82 -0.58 4.19
C LYS A 131 27.20 -1.82 3.58
N THR A 132 26.55 -2.66 4.39
CA THR A 132 25.88 -3.88 3.93
C THR A 132 24.70 -3.55 3.04
N GLU A 133 23.87 -2.59 3.43
CA GLU A 133 22.73 -2.15 2.65
C GLU A 133 23.15 -1.46 1.35
N LEU A 134 24.23 -0.67 1.39
CA LEU A 134 24.81 -0.08 0.19
C LEU A 134 25.32 -1.15 -0.79
N ARG A 135 25.98 -2.22 -0.29
CA ARG A 135 26.37 -3.37 -1.13
C ARG A 135 25.16 -4.05 -1.76
N ARG A 136 24.06 -4.20 -1.00
CA ARG A 136 22.77 -4.73 -1.51
C ARG A 136 22.24 -3.87 -2.65
N LEU A 137 22.20 -2.55 -2.48
CA LEU A 137 21.74 -1.60 -3.51
C LEU A 137 22.64 -1.62 -4.76
N LYS A 138 23.96 -1.60 -4.59
CA LYS A 138 24.92 -1.69 -5.71
C LYS A 138 24.71 -2.96 -6.54
N LYS A 139 24.46 -4.09 -5.87
CA LYS A 139 24.12 -5.37 -6.53
C LYS A 139 22.76 -5.32 -7.23
N LYS A 140 21.72 -4.85 -6.53
CA LYS A 140 20.34 -4.75 -7.06
C LYS A 140 20.30 -3.91 -8.34
N TYR A 141 20.94 -2.75 -8.32
CA TYR A 141 20.96 -1.78 -9.43
C TYR A 141 22.16 -1.96 -10.37
N ARG A 142 22.97 -2.99 -10.17
CA ARG A 142 24.09 -3.40 -11.04
C ARG A 142 25.05 -2.25 -11.38
N THR A 143 25.49 -1.53 -10.37
CA THR A 143 26.48 -0.45 -10.52
C THR A 143 27.26 -0.22 -9.22
N ASN A 144 28.54 0.11 -9.35
CA ASN A 144 29.39 0.49 -8.22
C ASN A 144 29.56 2.01 -8.07
N ASP A 145 29.26 2.76 -9.13
CA ASP A 145 29.31 4.23 -9.14
C ASP A 145 28.09 4.81 -8.43
N PHE A 146 28.34 5.73 -7.50
CA PHE A 146 27.30 6.38 -6.71
C PHE A 146 26.43 7.34 -7.52
N LYS A 147 26.99 8.02 -8.53
CA LYS A 147 26.19 8.91 -9.39
C LYS A 147 25.21 8.10 -10.22
N GLU A 148 25.69 7.03 -10.84
CA GLU A 148 24.85 6.10 -11.58
C GLU A 148 23.84 5.38 -10.67
N LEU A 149 24.24 4.99 -9.47
CA LEU A 149 23.34 4.39 -8.49
C LEU A 149 22.20 5.35 -8.17
N LEU A 150 22.50 6.62 -7.87
CA LEU A 150 21.49 7.63 -7.60
C LEU A 150 20.58 7.88 -8.81
N ARG A 151 21.08 7.78 -10.04
CA ARG A 151 20.25 7.89 -11.25
C ARG A 151 19.28 6.71 -11.40
N ARG A 152 19.72 5.49 -11.08
CA ARG A 152 18.93 4.26 -11.22
C ARG A 152 17.90 4.05 -10.12
N ILE A 153 18.15 4.51 -8.89
CA ILE A 153 17.19 4.43 -7.79
C ILE A 153 16.18 5.57 -7.94
N ASN A 154 15.24 5.40 -8.86
CA ASN A 154 14.18 6.36 -9.11
C ASN A 154 12.85 5.66 -9.39
N THR A 155 11.75 6.32 -9.01
CA THR A 155 10.41 5.82 -9.29
C THR A 155 10.06 5.98 -10.76
N VAL A 156 9.10 5.17 -11.20
CA VAL A 156 8.53 5.29 -12.54
C VAL A 156 7.12 5.88 -12.40
N PRO A 157 6.71 6.82 -13.28
CA PRO A 157 5.37 7.41 -13.22
C PRO A 157 4.28 6.35 -13.24
N VAL A 158 3.32 6.46 -12.32
CA VAL A 158 2.21 5.50 -12.17
C VAL A 158 1.44 5.34 -13.48
N SER A 159 1.17 6.44 -14.17
CA SER A 159 0.46 6.45 -15.45
C SER A 159 1.20 5.64 -16.52
N LEU A 160 2.53 5.68 -16.55
CA LEU A 160 3.35 4.95 -17.51
C LEU A 160 3.27 3.44 -17.26
N ILE A 161 3.42 3.02 -16.00
CA ILE A 161 3.33 1.60 -15.63
C ILE A 161 1.93 1.07 -15.93
N LEU A 162 0.88 1.82 -15.59
CA LEU A 162 -0.51 1.44 -15.90
C LEU A 162 -0.73 1.30 -17.41
N ALA A 163 -0.20 2.23 -18.21
CA ALA A 163 -0.32 2.18 -19.67
C ALA A 163 0.39 0.95 -20.26
N GLN A 164 1.64 0.71 -19.85
CA GLN A 164 2.40 -0.47 -20.27
C GLN A 164 1.70 -1.76 -19.86
N GLY A 165 1.31 -1.87 -18.60
CA GLY A 165 0.57 -3.02 -18.09
C GLY A 165 -0.74 -3.24 -18.85
N ALA A 166 -1.47 -2.18 -19.20
CA ALA A 166 -2.70 -2.28 -19.97
C ALA A 166 -2.46 -2.80 -21.40
N ILE A 167 -1.39 -2.34 -22.05
CA ILE A 167 -1.00 -2.79 -23.39
C ILE A 167 -0.52 -4.24 -23.36
N GLU A 168 0.41 -4.58 -22.47
CA GLU A 168 1.06 -5.90 -22.40
C GLU A 168 0.12 -7.01 -21.89
N SER A 169 -0.77 -6.69 -20.94
CA SER A 169 -1.72 -7.67 -20.39
C SER A 169 -3.09 -7.66 -21.09
N GLY A 170 -3.30 -6.74 -22.03
CA GLY A 170 -4.61 -6.49 -22.64
C GLY A 170 -5.68 -6.12 -21.61
N TRP A 171 -5.38 -5.20 -20.69
CA TRP A 171 -6.23 -4.83 -19.55
C TRP A 171 -6.55 -5.99 -18.59
N GLY A 172 -5.57 -6.84 -18.31
CA GLY A 172 -5.69 -7.99 -17.39
C GLY A 172 -6.46 -9.18 -17.96
N THR A 173 -6.46 -9.33 -19.29
CA THR A 173 -7.08 -10.49 -19.96
C THR A 173 -6.15 -11.68 -20.09
N SER A 174 -4.84 -11.44 -20.02
CA SER A 174 -3.82 -12.50 -19.98
C SER A 174 -4.07 -13.47 -18.82
N ARG A 175 -3.76 -14.75 -19.04
CA ARG A 175 -3.77 -15.79 -17.99
C ARG A 175 -2.61 -15.63 -16.99
N PHE A 176 -1.63 -14.81 -17.34
CA PHE A 176 -0.47 -14.48 -16.51
C PHE A 176 -0.61 -13.10 -15.85
N PHE A 177 -1.82 -12.53 -15.89
CA PHE A 177 -2.11 -11.30 -15.16
C PHE A 177 -2.14 -11.63 -13.66
N ILE A 178 -1.08 -11.22 -12.96
CA ILE A 178 -0.81 -11.22 -11.49
C ILE A 178 -1.51 -12.32 -10.70
#